data_AF-U4LH80-F1
#
_entry.id   AF-U4LH80-F1
#
_cell.length_a   1.000
_cell.length_b   1.000
_cell.length_c   1.000
_cell.angle_alpha   90.00
_cell.angle_beta   90.00
_cell.angle_gamma   90.00
#
_symmetry.space_group_name_H-M   'P 1'
#
loop_
_entity.id
_entity.type
_entity.pdbx_description
1 polymer ?
#
loop_
_entity_poly.entity_id
_entity_poly.type
_entity_poly.pdbx_seq_one_letter_code
_entity_poly.pdbx_strand_id
1 'polypeptide(L)'
;MQFSTLALLSAVTVASAATIQQRALKYCGSQPYYTEKYTCYPQNGNLLCPITNGVIYQPCGQACFDPANYGCQNEKLVPTGTCNGQVYDKNSYVCVNNFLCPSTHPNVCGTACYKLSEYHCENGKLAQN
;
A
#
# COMPACT_ATOMS: atom_id res chain seq x y z
N MET A 1 52.81 -58.56 -27.29
CA MET A 1 52.03 -58.46 -26.04
C MET A 1 52.24 -57.05 -25.51
N GLN A 2 51.48 -56.07 -26.03
CA GLN A 2 50.26 -55.50 -25.46
C GLN A 2 50.58 -54.52 -24.31
N PHE A 3 50.66 -53.22 -24.65
CA PHE A 3 50.75 -52.11 -23.71
C PHE A 3 49.32 -51.64 -23.39
N SER A 4 48.86 -51.88 -22.15
CA SER A 4 47.55 -51.45 -21.68
C SER A 4 47.59 -49.99 -21.23
N THR A 5 46.88 -49.13 -21.95
CA THR A 5 46.62 -47.74 -21.58
C THR A 5 45.47 -47.67 -20.59
N LEU A 6 45.75 -47.19 -19.37
CA LEU A 6 44.74 -46.87 -18.35
C LEU A 6 44.20 -45.46 -18.61
N ALA A 7 42.95 -45.37 -19.09
CA ALA A 7 42.23 -44.11 -19.23
C ALA A 7 41.66 -43.67 -17.86
N LEU A 8 42.20 -42.58 -17.32
CA LEU A 8 41.69 -41.91 -16.12
C LEU A 8 40.47 -41.05 -16.50
N LEU A 9 39.28 -41.46 -16.05
CA LEU A 9 38.04 -40.69 -16.14
C LEU A 9 37.98 -39.67 -15.00
N SER A 10 38.24 -38.40 -15.33
CA SER A 10 38.09 -37.28 -14.39
C SER A 10 36.61 -36.88 -14.28
N ALA A 11 35.98 -37.16 -13.15
CA ALA A 11 34.63 -36.66 -12.83
C ALA A 11 34.69 -35.16 -12.51
N VAL A 12 34.11 -34.33 -13.40
CA VAL A 12 34.00 -32.88 -13.20
C VAL A 12 32.78 -32.60 -12.33
N THR A 13 33.00 -32.27 -11.05
CA THR A 13 31.95 -31.77 -10.16
C THR A 13 31.66 -30.31 -10.47
N VAL A 14 30.53 -30.02 -11.11
CA VAL A 14 30.01 -28.66 -11.26
C VAL A 14 29.48 -28.16 -9.90
N ALA A 15 30.25 -27.31 -9.25
CA ALA A 15 29.80 -26.56 -8.08
C ALA A 15 28.79 -25.50 -8.53
N SER A 16 27.55 -25.62 -8.07
CA SER A 16 26.52 -24.59 -8.25
C SER A 16 26.89 -23.35 -7.44
N ALA A 17 27.37 -22.31 -8.13
CA ALA A 17 27.59 -20.99 -7.54
C ALA A 17 26.24 -20.41 -7.12
N ALA A 18 25.98 -20.42 -5.81
CA ALA A 18 24.91 -19.61 -5.23
C ALA A 18 25.23 -18.14 -5.53
N THR A 19 24.37 -17.48 -6.31
CA THR A 19 24.45 -16.05 -6.55
C THR A 19 24.25 -15.31 -5.24
N ILE A 20 25.35 -14.82 -4.64
CA ILE A 20 25.26 -13.86 -3.54
C ILE A 20 24.66 -12.58 -4.14
N GLN A 21 23.36 -12.39 -3.93
CA GLN A 21 22.67 -11.18 -4.34
C GLN A 21 23.20 -10.03 -3.47
N GLN A 22 24.13 -9.26 -4.03
CA GLN A 22 24.70 -8.10 -3.40
C GLN A 22 23.56 -7.12 -3.08
N ARG A 23 23.20 -7.02 -1.79
CA ARG A 23 22.25 -6.00 -1.32
C ARG A 23 22.89 -4.65 -1.61
N ALA A 24 22.41 -3.99 -2.66
CA ALA A 24 22.95 -2.72 -3.10
C ALA A 24 22.58 -1.66 -2.06
N LEU A 25 23.51 -1.37 -1.16
CA LEU A 25 23.42 -0.20 -0.28
C LEU A 25 23.31 1.04 -1.17
N LYS A 26 22.25 1.82 -0.98
CA LYS A 26 22.03 3.10 -1.69
C LYS A 26 22.07 4.24 -0.68
N TYR A 27 22.16 5.46 -1.19
CA TYR A 27 22.16 6.67 -0.37
C TYR A 27 20.97 7.54 -0.73
N CYS A 28 20.31 8.09 0.28
CA CYS A 28 19.26 9.09 0.17
C CYS A 28 19.75 10.35 0.88
N GLY A 29 20.21 11.34 0.13
CA GLY A 29 21.08 12.38 0.68
C GLY A 29 22.35 11.76 1.27
N SER A 30 22.61 11.98 2.56
CA SER A 30 23.73 11.39 3.29
C SER A 30 23.41 10.05 3.96
N GLN A 31 22.14 9.63 3.99
CA GLN A 31 21.69 8.46 4.74
C GLN A 31 21.79 7.19 3.89
N PRO A 32 22.60 6.17 4.27
CA PRO A 32 22.58 4.88 3.61
C PRO A 32 21.29 4.12 3.91
N TYR A 33 20.76 3.39 2.93
CA TYR A 33 19.58 2.56 3.07
C TYR A 33 19.64 1.32 2.15
N TYR A 34 18.81 0.33 2.48
CA TYR A 34 18.57 -0.86 1.66
C TYR A 34 17.29 -0.67 0.85
N THR A 35 17.36 -0.87 -0.46
CA THR A 35 16.24 -0.67 -1.39
C THR A 35 15.05 -1.60 -1.12
N GLU A 36 15.29 -2.74 -0.46
CA GLU A 36 14.24 -3.67 -0.04
C GLU A 36 13.55 -3.27 1.28
N LYS A 37 14.06 -2.26 1.98
CA LYS A 37 13.52 -1.79 3.27
C LYS A 37 12.98 -0.37 3.21
N TYR A 38 13.49 0.46 2.32
CA TYR A 38 13.09 1.86 2.21
C TYR A 38 13.05 2.33 0.77
N THR A 39 12.21 3.33 0.52
CA THR A 39 12.19 4.12 -0.71
C THR A 39 12.60 5.56 -0.37
N CYS A 40 13.53 6.09 -1.16
CA CYS A 40 14.02 7.47 -1.03
C CYS A 40 13.16 8.43 -1.85
N TYR A 41 12.76 9.55 -1.26
CA TYR A 41 12.02 10.64 -1.89
C TYR A 41 12.84 11.95 -1.86
N PRO A 42 13.70 12.19 -2.86
CA PRO A 42 14.56 13.39 -2.90
C PRO A 42 13.77 14.70 -2.92
N GLN A 43 12.60 14.70 -3.58
CA GLN A 43 11.72 15.87 -3.66
C GLN A 43 11.08 16.25 -2.31
N ASN A 44 11.11 15.35 -1.33
CA ASN A 44 10.64 15.57 0.03
C ASN A 44 11.80 15.78 1.01
N GLY A 45 12.90 16.38 0.56
CA GLY A 45 14.07 16.64 1.40
C GLY A 45 14.87 15.37 1.75
N ASN A 46 14.95 14.43 0.81
CA ASN A 46 15.56 13.11 1.02
C ASN A 46 14.86 12.26 2.11
N LEU A 47 13.53 12.37 2.18
CA LEU A 47 12.75 11.55 3.10
C LEU A 47 12.83 10.06 2.72
N LEU A 48 13.16 9.22 3.70
CA LEU A 48 13.14 7.76 3.56
C LEU A 48 11.83 7.22 4.12
N CYS A 49 10.99 6.66 3.26
CA CYS A 49 9.79 5.97 3.69
C CYS A 49 10.00 4.45 3.70
N PRO A 50 9.51 3.75 4.73
CA PRO A 50 9.72 2.32 4.88
C PRO A 50 8.88 1.52 3.88
N ILE A 51 9.38 0.32 3.56
CA ILE A 51 8.63 -0.71 2.86
C ILE A 51 8.22 -1.73 3.92
N THR A 52 6.93 -1.78 4.25
CA THR A 52 6.39 -2.63 5.32
C THR A 52 5.40 -3.62 4.72
N ASN A 53 5.59 -4.93 4.95
CA ASN A 53 4.74 -5.98 4.39
C ASN A 53 4.53 -5.89 2.87
N GLY A 54 5.56 -5.45 2.14
CA GLY A 54 5.49 -5.24 0.68
C GLY A 54 4.81 -3.94 0.24
N VAL A 55 4.28 -3.15 1.18
CA VAL A 55 3.69 -1.83 0.91
C VAL A 55 4.77 -0.76 0.94
N ILE A 56 4.89 -0.02 -0.15
CA ILE A 56 5.76 1.15 -0.25
C ILE A 56 5.01 2.34 0.33
N TYR A 57 5.48 2.86 1.47
CA TYR A 57 4.86 4.02 2.08
C TYR A 57 5.20 5.27 1.28
N GLN A 58 4.23 6.16 1.10
CA GLN A 58 4.37 7.39 0.34
C GLN A 58 4.56 8.61 1.25
N PRO A 59 5.24 9.66 0.80
CA PRO A 59 5.45 10.85 1.60
C PRO A 59 4.22 11.78 1.59
N CYS A 60 3.91 12.37 2.74
CA CYS A 60 2.97 13.49 2.88
C CYS A 60 3.58 14.52 3.84
N GLY A 61 4.02 15.66 3.29
CA GLY A 61 4.87 16.59 4.03
C GLY A 61 6.17 15.90 4.45
N GLN A 62 6.41 15.80 5.76
CA GLN A 62 7.56 15.14 6.38
C GLN A 62 7.24 13.73 6.95
N ALA A 63 6.01 13.25 6.75
CA ALA A 63 5.57 11.94 7.22
C ALA A 63 5.47 10.93 6.07
N CYS A 64 5.51 9.64 6.40
CA CYS A 64 5.26 8.55 5.46
C CYS A 64 3.95 7.86 5.82
N PHE A 65 3.13 7.51 4.82
CA PHE A 65 1.83 6.89 5.03
C PHE A 65 1.61 5.68 4.12
N ASP A 66 0.71 4.80 4.57
CA ASP A 66 0.22 3.69 3.78
C ASP A 66 -0.87 4.18 2.80
N PRO A 67 -0.63 4.16 1.48
CA PRO A 67 -1.58 4.65 0.48
C PRO A 67 -2.88 3.83 0.41
N ALA A 68 -2.94 2.64 1.02
CA ALA A 68 -4.17 1.87 1.11
C ALA A 68 -5.15 2.43 2.16
N ASN A 69 -4.64 3.17 3.14
CA ASN A 69 -5.42 3.62 4.32
C ASN A 69 -5.49 5.14 4.45
N TYR A 70 -4.56 5.86 3.84
CA TYR A 70 -4.47 7.31 3.89
C TYR A 70 -4.21 7.88 2.49
N GLY A 71 -4.62 9.12 2.29
CA GLY A 71 -4.19 10.00 1.21
C GLY A 71 -3.47 11.21 1.78
N CYS A 72 -2.88 12.02 0.90
CA CYS A 72 -2.26 13.29 1.24
C CYS A 72 -3.00 14.44 0.58
N GLN A 73 -3.54 15.36 1.38
CA GLN A 73 -4.20 16.57 0.89
C GLN A 73 -3.65 17.78 1.62
N ASN A 74 -3.10 18.76 0.89
CA ASN A 74 -2.48 19.97 1.46
C ASN A 74 -1.44 19.62 2.56
N GLU A 75 -0.56 18.65 2.28
CA GLU A 75 0.46 18.15 3.21
C GLU A 75 -0.07 17.53 4.51
N LYS A 76 -1.39 17.25 4.58
CA LYS A 76 -2.03 16.59 5.72
C LYS A 76 -2.50 15.20 5.33
N LEU A 77 -2.30 14.26 6.25
CA LEU A 77 -2.83 12.91 6.12
C LEU A 77 -4.34 12.94 6.28
N VAL A 78 -5.01 12.33 5.32
CA VAL A 78 -6.46 12.17 5.29
C VAL A 78 -6.76 10.67 5.24
N PRO A 79 -7.49 10.09 6.21
CA PRO A 79 -7.84 8.68 6.15
C PRO A 79 -8.76 8.42 4.96
N THR A 80 -8.40 7.45 4.13
CA THR A 80 -9.15 7.12 2.91
C THR A 80 -9.78 5.74 3.00
N GLY A 81 -10.89 5.55 2.30
CA GLY A 81 -11.52 4.26 2.05
C GLY A 81 -11.92 4.13 0.59
N THR A 82 -12.38 2.94 0.20
CA THR A 82 -12.90 2.68 -1.15
C THR A 82 -14.36 2.25 -1.03
N CYS A 83 -15.24 2.92 -1.76
CA CYS A 83 -16.67 2.61 -1.85
C CYS A 83 -17.06 2.46 -3.31
N ASN A 84 -17.52 1.28 -3.72
CA ASN A 84 -17.88 0.98 -5.11
C ASN A 84 -16.79 1.41 -6.14
N GLY A 85 -15.52 1.15 -5.81
CA GLY A 85 -14.37 1.53 -6.63
C GLY A 85 -13.95 3.01 -6.54
N GLN A 86 -14.69 3.86 -5.83
CA GLN A 86 -14.35 5.26 -5.61
C GLN A 86 -13.60 5.43 -4.29
N VAL A 87 -12.45 6.10 -4.33
CA VAL A 87 -11.72 6.49 -3.11
C VAL A 87 -12.42 7.69 -2.47
N TYR A 88 -12.62 7.66 -1.15
CA TYR A 88 -13.26 8.72 -0.40
C TYR A 88 -12.50 9.04 0.90
N ASP A 89 -12.63 10.27 1.38
CA ASP A 89 -12.17 10.69 2.71
C ASP A 89 -13.14 10.20 3.79
N LYS A 90 -12.64 9.39 4.72
CA LYS A 90 -13.41 8.81 5.82
C LYS A 90 -13.88 9.84 6.85
N ASN A 91 -13.33 11.06 6.87
CA ASN A 91 -13.85 12.11 7.74
C ASN A 91 -15.17 12.69 7.20
N SER A 92 -15.27 12.85 5.88
CA SER A 92 -16.39 13.52 5.22
C SER A 92 -17.50 12.57 4.78
N TYR A 93 -17.19 11.28 4.57
CA TYR A 93 -18.13 10.29 4.05
C TYR A 93 -18.06 8.95 4.76
N VAL A 94 -19.14 8.19 4.64
CA VAL A 94 -19.28 6.80 5.05
C VAL A 94 -19.74 5.97 3.85
N CYS A 95 -19.26 4.73 3.74
CA CYS A 95 -19.73 3.78 2.74
C CYS A 95 -20.71 2.80 3.38
N VAL A 96 -21.96 2.78 2.91
CA VAL A 96 -23.01 1.88 3.41
C VAL A 96 -23.66 1.18 2.22
N ASN A 97 -23.60 -0.15 2.19
CA ASN A 97 -24.16 -0.96 1.10
C ASN A 97 -23.73 -0.49 -0.31
N ASN A 98 -22.45 -0.13 -0.48
CA ASN A 98 -21.88 0.44 -1.70
C ASN A 98 -22.38 1.84 -2.10
N PHE A 99 -23.16 2.51 -1.25
CA PHE A 99 -23.52 3.91 -1.40
C PHE A 99 -22.61 4.79 -0.53
N LEU A 100 -22.04 5.82 -1.15
CA LEU A 100 -21.24 6.81 -0.45
C LEU A 100 -22.16 7.91 0.08
N CYS A 101 -22.27 8.02 1.40
CA CYS A 101 -23.08 9.03 2.07
C CYS A 101 -22.22 10.03 2.84
N PRO A 102 -22.59 11.32 2.88
CA PRO A 102 -21.92 12.28 3.76
C PRO A 102 -22.01 11.84 5.22
N SER A 103 -20.98 12.08 6.02
CA SER A 103 -20.99 11.77 7.46
C SER A 103 -22.12 12.47 8.22
N THR A 104 -22.68 13.55 7.67
CA THR A 104 -23.85 14.25 8.22
C THR A 104 -25.16 13.46 8.05
N HIS A 105 -25.25 12.56 7.07
CA HIS A 105 -26.40 11.72 6.75
C HIS A 105 -25.93 10.28 6.51
N PRO A 106 -25.46 9.57 7.55
CA PRO A 106 -24.63 8.39 7.39
C PRO A 106 -25.40 7.11 7.03
N ASN A 107 -26.72 7.16 6.88
CA ASN A 107 -27.57 6.00 6.63
C ASN A 107 -28.11 6.02 5.20
N VAL A 108 -28.45 4.85 4.66
CA VAL A 108 -29.00 4.70 3.30
C VAL A 108 -30.41 4.14 3.35
N CYS A 109 -31.33 4.75 2.60
CA CYS A 109 -32.67 4.24 2.36
C CYS A 109 -32.97 4.28 0.85
N GLY A 110 -33.09 3.12 0.21
CA GLY A 110 -33.11 3.04 -1.25
C GLY A 110 -31.80 3.59 -1.84
N THR A 111 -31.87 4.75 -2.50
CA THR A 111 -30.71 5.47 -3.06
C THR A 111 -30.40 6.78 -2.32
N ALA A 112 -31.14 7.12 -1.26
CA ALA A 112 -31.00 8.38 -0.54
C ALA A 112 -30.22 8.21 0.77
N CYS A 113 -29.40 9.21 1.10
CA CYS A 113 -28.72 9.31 2.38
C CYS A 113 -29.60 10.04 3.40
N TYR A 114 -29.65 9.55 4.64
CA TYR A 114 -30.47 10.15 5.70
C TYR A 114 -29.82 10.06 7.08
N LYS A 115 -30.39 10.83 8.01
CA LYS A 115 -29.98 10.88 9.42
C LYS A 115 -31.12 10.36 10.31
N LEU A 116 -30.79 9.41 11.19
CA LEU A 116 -31.76 8.77 12.09
C LEU A 116 -32.48 9.73 13.04
N SER A 117 -31.93 10.93 13.30
CA SER A 117 -32.60 11.95 14.12
C SER A 117 -33.76 12.63 13.41
N GLU A 118 -33.82 12.57 12.07
CA GLU A 118 -34.79 13.31 11.25
C GLU A 118 -35.73 12.37 10.50
N TYR A 119 -35.23 11.23 10.05
CA TYR A 119 -35.97 10.26 9.24
C TYR A 119 -35.69 8.82 9.68
N HIS A 120 -36.59 7.92 9.31
CA HIS A 120 -36.43 6.48 9.31
C HIS A 120 -36.78 5.90 7.93
N CYS A 121 -36.38 4.65 7.69
CA CYS A 121 -36.59 3.97 6.41
C CYS A 121 -37.67 2.89 6.55
N GLU A 122 -38.81 3.07 5.89
CA GLU A 122 -39.90 2.09 5.85
C GLU A 122 -40.09 1.56 4.43
N ASN A 123 -39.94 0.25 4.24
CA ASN A 123 -40.14 -0.40 2.93
C ASN A 123 -39.35 0.27 1.78
N GLY A 124 -38.15 0.76 2.08
CA GLY A 124 -37.29 1.46 1.11
C GLY A 124 -37.67 2.91 0.83
N LYS A 125 -38.60 3.50 1.60
CA LYS A 125 -38.99 4.90 1.52
C LYS A 125 -38.59 5.64 2.78
N LEU A 126 -38.13 6.87 2.62
CA LEU A 126 -37.87 7.75 3.76
C LEU A 126 -39.20 8.25 4.34
N ALA A 127 -39.35 8.09 5.64
CA ALA A 127 -40.43 8.65 6.43
C ALA A 127 -39.83 9.56 7.51
N GLN A 128 -40.46 10.71 7.73
CA GLN A 128 -40.02 11.64 8.78
C GLN A 128 -40.38 11.06 10.15
N ASN A 129 -39.49 11.27 11.12
CA ASN A 129 -39.75 10.89 12.51
C ASN A 129 -40.78 11.79 13.19
#